data_AF-A0A9W4P2I5-F1
#
_entry.id   AF-A0A9W4P2I5-F1
#
_cell.length_a   1.000
_cell.length_b   1.000
_cell.length_c   1.000
_cell.angle_alpha   90.00
_cell.angle_beta   90.00
_cell.angle_gamma   90.00
#
_symmetry.space_group_name_H-M   'P 1'
#
loop_
_entity.id
_entity.type
_entity.pdbx_description
1 polymer ?
#
loop_
_entity_poly.entity_id
_entity_poly.type
_entity_poly.pdbx_seq_one_letter_code
_entity_poly.pdbx_strand_id
1 'polypeptide(L)'
;MSLNALPGCSPNGSEGVDAFFVPDFTEVDNNVTIHVSPQLAREDWSALVFHFPGMDHVGHTGGPESPYMVPKQQEMDFIIREIYTAIESQPHLSSTLFVVAGDHGMNQQGSHGGSSAGEISPGMLLISPDLKSLRSDRKAPSAPRGTGFDFYSVIKQPDIVPTLAGLLGFRIPSKSVGLFMPQLLSLWEDPSDRVRLVLENAHELLNVRGHHVDHPYHITLQRIEDRIVSDPSSTEALSELYQVNLLDVHYPSD
;
A
#
# COMPACT_ATOMS: atom_id res chain seq x y z
N MET A 1 -11.11 -16.94 -5.80
CA MET A 1 -10.49 -15.60 -5.91
C MET A 1 -10.08 -15.42 -7.37
N SER A 2 -10.75 -14.53 -8.08
CA SER A 2 -10.42 -14.13 -9.45
C SER A 2 -9.63 -12.83 -9.40
N LEU A 3 -8.46 -12.81 -10.06
CA LEU A 3 -7.60 -11.63 -10.21
C LEU A 3 -7.67 -11.18 -11.66
N ASN A 4 -8.12 -9.95 -11.87
CA ASN A 4 -8.05 -9.29 -13.17
C ASN A 4 -6.98 -8.19 -13.06
N ALA A 5 -5.84 -8.41 -13.71
CA ALA A 5 -4.81 -7.39 -13.86
C ALA A 5 -4.86 -6.83 -15.27
N LEU A 6 -4.82 -5.51 -15.39
CA LEU A 6 -4.76 -4.78 -16.64
C LEU A 6 -3.44 -3.98 -16.69
N PRO A 7 -2.30 -4.66 -16.98
CA PRO A 7 -1.04 -3.99 -17.23
C PRO A 7 -0.98 -3.56 -18.68
N GLY A 8 -1.51 -2.38 -19.03
CA GLY A 8 -1.43 -1.84 -20.40
C GLY A 8 -1.95 -2.73 -21.54
N CYS A 9 -2.51 -3.91 -21.26
CA CYS A 9 -3.03 -4.90 -22.21
C CYS A 9 -3.87 -5.96 -21.45
N SER A 10 -4.99 -6.39 -22.06
CA SER A 10 -5.98 -7.33 -21.51
C SER A 10 -5.89 -8.71 -22.22
N PRO A 11 -6.33 -9.84 -21.61
CA PRO A 11 -6.10 -11.21 -22.09
C PRO A 11 -6.75 -11.61 -23.43
N ASN A 12 -7.44 -10.70 -24.14
CA ASN A 12 -8.31 -11.05 -25.28
C ASN A 12 -8.16 -10.19 -26.56
N GLY A 13 -7.03 -9.48 -26.78
CA GLY A 13 -6.70 -8.78 -28.04
C GLY A 13 -7.61 -7.57 -28.35
N SER A 14 -7.17 -6.40 -28.82
CA SER A 14 -5.96 -5.83 -29.44
C SER A 14 -5.98 -4.32 -29.07
N GLU A 15 -4.90 -3.56 -28.91
CA GLU A 15 -3.76 -3.28 -29.80
C GLU A 15 -2.43 -3.31 -29.01
N GLY A 16 -1.36 -3.84 -29.62
CA GLY A 16 -0.05 -3.93 -28.99
C GLY A 16 0.61 -2.57 -28.89
N VAL A 17 0.43 -1.89 -27.75
CA VAL A 17 1.24 -0.75 -27.35
C VAL A 17 2.40 -1.25 -26.49
N ASP A 18 3.61 -0.81 -26.80
CA ASP A 18 4.78 -1.11 -25.97
C ASP A 18 4.70 -0.26 -24.70
N ALA A 19 4.34 -0.91 -23.58
CA ALA A 19 4.27 -0.26 -22.27
C ALA A 19 5.61 0.36 -21.81
N PHE A 20 6.71 0.10 -22.52
CA PHE A 20 8.04 0.66 -22.26
C PHE A 20 8.45 1.75 -23.26
N PHE A 21 7.57 2.16 -24.18
CA PHE A 21 7.84 3.27 -25.09
C PHE A 21 7.67 4.62 -24.38
N VAL A 22 8.75 5.06 -23.73
CA VAL A 22 8.85 6.29 -22.92
C VAL A 22 8.26 7.56 -23.57
N PRO A 23 8.36 7.81 -24.90
CA PRO A 23 7.77 9.00 -25.50
C PRO A 23 6.24 9.02 -25.52
N ASP A 24 5.59 7.87 -25.31
CA ASP A 24 4.14 7.80 -25.13
C ASP A 24 3.78 7.76 -23.65
N PHE A 25 3.16 8.83 -23.18
CA PHE A 25 2.57 8.92 -21.86
C PHE A 25 1.05 9.07 -21.93
N THR A 26 0.38 8.69 -23.02
CA THR A 26 -1.08 8.89 -23.17
C THR A 26 -1.81 7.66 -23.69
N GLU A 27 -1.28 6.95 -24.69
CA GLU A 27 -1.97 5.83 -25.33
C GLU A 27 -2.11 4.64 -24.39
N VAL A 28 -1.02 4.26 -23.70
CA VAL A 28 -1.04 3.16 -22.72
C VAL A 28 -2.03 3.42 -21.59
N ASP A 29 -2.03 4.64 -21.03
CA ASP A 29 -2.96 5.03 -19.95
C ASP A 29 -4.42 5.07 -20.45
N ASN A 30 -4.66 5.54 -21.67
CA ASN A 30 -5.99 5.52 -22.28
C ASN A 30 -6.52 4.09 -22.45
N ASN A 31 -5.67 3.16 -22.88
CA ASN A 31 -6.04 1.74 -23.03
C ASN A 31 -6.45 1.11 -21.70
N VAL A 32 -5.82 1.51 -20.59
CA VAL A 32 -6.27 1.08 -19.25
C VAL A 32 -7.57 1.79 -18.86
N THR A 33 -7.65 3.10 -19.11
CA THR A 33 -8.80 3.95 -18.74
C THR A 33 -10.11 3.46 -19.34
N ILE A 34 -10.13 3.07 -20.62
CA ILE A 34 -11.35 2.55 -21.27
C ILE A 34 -11.89 1.26 -20.62
N HIS A 35 -11.05 0.53 -19.90
CA HIS A 35 -11.44 -0.70 -19.20
C HIS A 35 -11.82 -0.48 -17.73
N VAL A 36 -11.56 0.69 -17.15
CA VAL A 36 -11.87 0.97 -15.73
C VAL A 36 -13.37 0.78 -15.44
N SER A 37 -14.25 1.54 -16.09
CA SER A 37 -15.69 1.47 -15.82
C SER A 37 -16.32 0.11 -16.18
N PRO A 38 -16.00 -0.52 -17.33
CA PRO A 38 -16.49 -1.86 -17.63
C PRO A 38 -16.07 -2.93 -16.62
N GLN A 39 -14.86 -2.86 -16.06
CA GLN A 39 -14.43 -3.82 -15.04
C GLN A 39 -15.11 -3.59 -13.69
N LEU A 40 -15.27 -2.33 -13.28
CA LEU A 40 -15.97 -1.99 -12.02
C LEU A 40 -17.44 -2.44 -12.04
N ALA A 41 -18.08 -2.41 -13.20
CA ALA A 41 -19.46 -2.88 -13.37
C ALA A 41 -19.62 -4.41 -13.27
N ARG A 42 -18.52 -5.18 -13.29
CA ARG A 42 -18.56 -6.64 -13.14
C ARG A 42 -18.54 -7.02 -11.66
N GLU A 43 -19.20 -8.14 -11.35
CA GLU A 43 -19.26 -8.72 -10.00
C GLU A 43 -18.39 -9.98 -9.85
N ASP A 44 -17.64 -10.36 -10.89
CA ASP A 44 -16.95 -11.65 -10.97
C ASP A 44 -15.46 -11.60 -10.60
N TRP A 45 -14.98 -10.51 -10.02
CA TRP A 45 -13.61 -10.35 -9.54
C TRP A 45 -13.56 -10.28 -8.01
N SER A 46 -12.47 -10.78 -7.44
CA SER A 46 -12.12 -10.58 -6.03
C SER A 46 -10.95 -9.60 -5.85
N ALA A 47 -10.19 -9.37 -6.92
CA ALA A 47 -9.14 -8.36 -6.99
C ALA A 47 -9.04 -7.80 -8.42
N LEU A 48 -8.87 -6.48 -8.50
CA LEU A 48 -8.61 -5.72 -9.73
C LEU A 48 -7.30 -4.93 -9.56
N VAL A 49 -6.47 -4.94 -10.60
CA VAL A 49 -5.24 -4.14 -10.66
C VAL A 49 -5.22 -3.35 -11.95
N PHE A 50 -5.19 -2.02 -11.82
CA PHE A 50 -4.93 -1.10 -12.92
C PHE A 50 -3.52 -0.52 -12.76
N HIS A 51 -2.73 -0.55 -13.83
CA HIS A 51 -1.36 -0.05 -13.81
C HIS A 51 -1.20 1.02 -14.90
N PHE A 52 -0.79 2.22 -14.49
CA PHE A 52 -0.67 3.40 -15.35
C PHE A 52 0.79 3.88 -15.38
N PRO A 53 1.56 3.60 -16.45
CA PRO A 53 2.97 3.99 -16.54
C PRO A 53 3.19 5.46 -16.94
N GLY A 54 2.15 6.19 -17.40
CA GLY A 54 2.36 7.51 -18.02
C GLY A 54 3.01 8.57 -17.13
N MET A 55 2.83 8.51 -15.81
CA MET A 55 3.50 9.43 -14.87
C MET A 55 5.03 9.22 -14.83
N ASP A 56 5.46 7.97 -14.84
CA ASP A 56 6.89 7.60 -14.89
C ASP A 56 7.50 8.07 -16.23
N HIS A 57 6.81 7.82 -17.33
CA HIS A 57 7.24 8.23 -18.68
C HIS A 57 7.40 9.77 -18.80
N VAL A 58 6.48 10.55 -18.23
CA VAL A 58 6.63 12.01 -18.14
C VAL A 58 7.86 12.39 -17.33
N GLY A 59 8.10 11.69 -16.21
CA GLY A 59 9.27 11.86 -15.37
C GLY A 59 10.58 11.60 -16.13
N HIS A 60 10.71 10.49 -16.87
CA HIS A 60 11.89 10.22 -17.71
C HIS A 60 12.08 11.23 -18.84
N THR A 61 10.98 11.73 -19.40
CA THR A 61 11.03 12.65 -20.55
C THR A 61 11.49 14.06 -20.16
N GLY A 62 11.02 14.59 -19.03
CA GLY A 62 11.22 16.00 -18.67
C GLY A 62 11.47 16.27 -17.19
N GLY A 63 11.67 15.24 -16.38
CA GLY A 63 11.79 15.36 -14.93
C GLY A 63 10.46 15.64 -14.23
N PRO A 64 10.48 15.71 -12.88
CA PRO A 64 9.29 15.95 -12.07
C PRO A 64 8.67 17.34 -12.28
N GLU A 65 9.43 18.31 -12.80
CA GLU A 65 8.94 19.66 -13.13
C GLU A 65 8.56 19.83 -14.60
N SER A 66 8.46 18.73 -15.35
CA SER A 66 8.02 18.73 -16.75
C SER A 66 6.68 19.46 -16.91
N PRO A 67 6.48 20.27 -17.98
CA PRO A 67 5.19 20.90 -18.26
C PRO A 67 4.07 19.88 -18.50
N TYR A 68 4.40 18.62 -18.78
CA TYR A 68 3.45 17.52 -18.94
C TYR A 68 3.05 16.86 -17.61
N MET A 69 3.75 17.15 -16.51
CA MET A 69 3.51 16.50 -15.21
C MET A 69 2.16 16.91 -14.61
N VAL A 70 1.83 18.21 -14.63
CA VAL A 70 0.55 18.69 -14.07
C VAL A 70 -0.66 18.12 -14.84
N PRO A 71 -0.71 18.17 -16.19
CA PRO A 71 -1.76 17.49 -16.95
C PRO A 71 -1.89 15.99 -16.62
N LYS A 72 -0.76 15.28 -16.52
CA LYS A 72 -0.75 13.86 -16.19
C LYS A 72 -1.25 13.56 -14.76
N GLN A 73 -0.92 14.41 -13.79
CA GLN A 73 -1.48 14.33 -12.43
C GLN A 73 -2.99 14.57 -12.41
N GLN A 74 -3.50 15.51 -13.22
CA GLN A 74 -4.94 15.75 -13.35
C GLN A 74 -5.68 14.56 -13.96
N GLU A 75 -5.07 13.87 -14.93
CA GLU A 75 -5.59 12.64 -15.50
C GLU A 75 -5.71 11.52 -14.46
N MET A 76 -4.64 11.27 -13.68
CA MET A 76 -4.67 10.25 -12.62
C MET A 76 -5.68 10.59 -11.53
N ASP A 77 -5.77 11.85 -11.12
CA ASP A 77 -6.77 12.34 -10.18
C ASP A 77 -8.22 12.16 -10.70
N PHE A 78 -8.45 12.37 -12.00
CA PHE A 78 -9.73 12.06 -12.63
C PHE A 78 -10.07 10.57 -12.54
N ILE A 79 -9.14 9.68 -12.90
CA ILE A 79 -9.36 8.23 -12.85
C ILE A 79 -9.62 7.75 -11.42
N ILE A 80 -8.84 8.23 -10.44
CA ILE A 80 -9.04 7.90 -9.02
C ILE A 80 -10.44 8.32 -8.56
N ARG A 81 -10.90 9.52 -8.97
CA ARG A 81 -12.25 10.00 -8.65
C ARG A 81 -13.34 9.13 -9.28
N GLU A 82 -13.19 8.73 -10.53
CA GLU A 82 -14.15 7.85 -11.22
C GLU A 82 -14.26 6.50 -10.51
N ILE A 83 -13.12 5.87 -10.16
CA ILE A 83 -13.10 4.60 -9.43
C ILE A 83 -13.78 4.74 -8.07
N TYR A 84 -13.42 5.76 -7.29
CA TYR A 84 -14.01 5.97 -5.97
C TYR A 84 -15.51 6.29 -6.05
N THR A 85 -15.94 7.06 -7.05
CA THR A 85 -17.37 7.35 -7.29
C THR A 85 -18.14 6.06 -7.60
N ALA A 86 -17.58 5.15 -8.39
CA ALA A 86 -18.17 3.84 -8.62
C ALA A 86 -18.30 3.03 -7.32
N ILE A 87 -17.24 3.00 -6.50
CA ILE A 87 -17.25 2.30 -5.19
C ILE A 87 -18.34 2.85 -4.26
N GLU A 88 -18.56 4.18 -4.24
CA GLU A 88 -19.59 4.78 -3.40
C GLU A 88 -21.02 4.59 -3.95
N SER A 89 -21.18 4.49 -5.27
CA SER A 89 -22.51 4.48 -5.91
C SER A 89 -23.04 3.09 -6.23
N GLN A 90 -22.18 2.09 -6.39
CA GLN A 90 -22.57 0.74 -6.82
C GLN A 90 -22.59 -0.21 -5.61
N PRO A 91 -23.75 -0.79 -5.25
CA PRO A 91 -23.89 -1.59 -4.04
C PRO A 91 -22.94 -2.80 -3.95
N HIS A 92 -22.60 -3.46 -5.07
CA HIS A 92 -21.69 -4.61 -5.06
C HIS A 92 -20.24 -4.22 -4.76
N LEU A 93 -19.89 -2.93 -4.84
CA LEU A 93 -18.55 -2.41 -4.56
C LEU A 93 -18.40 -1.84 -3.14
N SER A 94 -19.46 -1.80 -2.33
CA SER A 94 -19.46 -1.02 -1.08
C SER A 94 -18.41 -1.46 -0.05
N SER A 95 -17.97 -2.72 -0.09
CA SER A 95 -16.92 -3.28 0.77
C SER A 95 -15.54 -3.34 0.10
N THR A 96 -15.33 -2.59 -0.98
CA THR A 96 -14.06 -2.58 -1.72
C THR A 96 -13.01 -1.76 -0.97
N LEU A 97 -11.81 -2.32 -0.82
CA LEU A 97 -10.61 -1.57 -0.47
C LEU A 97 -9.91 -1.09 -1.75
N PHE A 98 -9.87 0.23 -1.96
CA PHE A 98 -9.14 0.85 -3.06
C PHE A 98 -7.75 1.30 -2.60
N VAL A 99 -6.72 0.77 -3.24
CA VAL A 99 -5.31 1.07 -2.98
C VAL A 99 -4.74 1.83 -4.17
N VAL A 100 -4.26 3.04 -3.94
CA VAL A 100 -3.47 3.81 -4.91
C VAL A 100 -2.05 3.90 -4.39
N ALA A 101 -1.07 3.46 -5.15
CA ALA A 101 0.33 3.49 -4.73
C ALA A 101 1.25 3.68 -5.93
N GLY A 102 2.35 4.41 -5.72
CA GLY A 102 3.52 4.35 -6.59
C GLY A 102 4.51 3.29 -6.09
N ASP A 103 5.20 2.66 -7.01
CA ASP A 103 6.32 1.74 -6.73
C ASP A 103 7.62 2.48 -6.44
N HIS A 104 7.85 3.63 -7.10
CA HIS A 104 8.95 4.54 -6.83
C HIS A 104 8.58 6.00 -7.14
N GLY A 105 9.47 6.91 -6.78
CA GLY A 105 9.42 8.30 -7.24
C GLY A 105 10.49 8.59 -8.30
N MET A 106 10.86 9.86 -8.47
CA MET A 106 11.73 10.32 -9.55
C MET A 106 12.68 11.40 -9.04
N ASN A 107 13.95 11.36 -9.48
CA ASN A 107 14.89 12.44 -9.21
C ASN A 107 14.74 13.60 -10.23
N GLN A 108 15.42 14.71 -9.97
CA GLN A 108 15.31 15.92 -10.79
C GLN A 108 15.77 15.76 -12.25
N GLN A 109 16.57 14.73 -12.55
CA GLN A 109 17.05 14.45 -13.91
C GLN A 109 16.10 13.52 -14.67
N GLY A 110 14.96 13.14 -14.09
CA GLY A 110 14.07 12.16 -14.70
C GLY A 110 14.63 10.74 -14.65
N SER A 111 15.32 10.38 -13.56
CA SER A 111 15.78 9.02 -13.33
C SER A 111 15.33 8.51 -11.96
N HIS A 112 15.34 7.19 -11.78
CA HIS A 112 15.01 6.52 -10.53
C HIS A 112 15.91 5.28 -10.31
N GLY A 113 15.79 4.65 -9.15
CA GLY A 113 16.63 3.52 -8.72
C GLY A 113 17.80 3.92 -7.82
N GLY A 114 17.99 5.21 -7.59
CA GLY A 114 18.87 5.74 -6.54
C GLY A 114 18.21 5.76 -5.17
N SER A 115 18.88 6.43 -4.23
CA SER A 115 18.47 6.55 -2.83
C SER A 115 18.03 7.96 -2.45
N SER A 116 17.80 8.86 -3.43
CA SER A 116 17.36 10.21 -3.10
C SER A 116 15.95 10.20 -2.56
N ALA A 117 15.61 11.18 -1.72
CA ALA A 117 14.28 11.27 -1.11
C ALA A 117 13.16 11.28 -2.18
N GLY A 118 13.40 11.92 -3.33
CA GLY A 118 12.44 11.95 -4.43
C GLY A 118 12.24 10.61 -5.13
N GLU A 119 13.23 9.72 -5.10
CA GLU A 119 13.16 8.38 -5.71
C GLU A 119 12.50 7.34 -4.81
N ILE A 120 12.71 7.45 -3.48
CA ILE A 120 12.27 6.42 -2.52
C ILE A 120 10.99 6.77 -1.77
N SER A 121 10.36 7.92 -2.05
CA SER A 121 9.16 8.40 -1.34
C SER A 121 7.92 8.49 -2.23
N PRO A 122 7.48 7.41 -2.91
CA PRO A 122 6.22 7.43 -3.62
C PRO A 122 5.02 7.59 -2.67
N GLY A 123 3.93 8.14 -3.19
CA GLY A 123 2.68 8.26 -2.47
C GLY A 123 1.93 6.93 -2.36
N MET A 124 1.19 6.75 -1.27
CA MET A 124 0.23 5.66 -1.09
C MET A 124 -1.04 6.19 -0.43
N LEU A 125 -2.19 5.65 -0.84
CA LEU A 125 -3.51 5.99 -0.34
C LEU A 125 -4.37 4.72 -0.24
N LEU A 126 -4.99 4.53 0.93
CA LEU A 126 -6.00 3.51 1.18
C LEU A 126 -7.36 4.20 1.32
N ILE A 127 -8.34 3.81 0.51
CA ILE A 127 -9.69 4.38 0.52
C ILE A 127 -10.72 3.26 0.52
N SER A 128 -11.73 3.38 1.35
CA SER A 128 -12.91 2.53 1.33
C SER A 128 -14.05 3.21 2.08
N PRO A 129 -15.32 2.95 1.73
CA PRO A 129 -16.45 3.30 2.58
C PRO A 129 -16.31 2.79 4.03
N ASP A 130 -15.65 1.66 4.24
CA ASP A 130 -15.46 1.05 5.57
C ASP A 130 -14.36 1.74 6.40
N LEU A 131 -13.47 2.51 5.76
CA LEU A 131 -12.47 3.31 6.46
C LEU A 131 -13.03 4.65 6.99
N LYS A 132 -14.34 4.90 6.85
CA LYS A 132 -14.99 6.14 7.31
C LYS A 132 -14.84 6.36 8.81
N SER A 133 -14.75 5.31 9.62
CA SER A 133 -14.50 5.40 11.07
C SER A 133 -13.11 5.96 11.40
N LEU A 134 -12.15 5.82 10.48
CA LEU A 134 -10.80 6.37 10.62
C LEU A 134 -10.72 7.83 10.15
N ARG A 135 -11.82 8.43 9.68
CA ARG A 135 -11.82 9.81 9.21
C ARG A 135 -11.32 10.72 10.32
N SER A 136 -10.22 11.38 10.03
CA SER A 136 -9.74 12.51 10.81
C SER A 136 -10.17 13.80 10.12
N ASP A 137 -10.45 14.85 10.89
CA ASP A 137 -10.68 16.21 10.36
C ASP A 137 -9.42 16.86 9.77
N ARG A 138 -8.39 16.05 9.46
CA ARG A 138 -7.14 16.53 8.87
C ARG A 138 -7.41 16.95 7.44
N LYS A 139 -7.06 18.20 7.15
CA LYS A 139 -6.98 18.69 5.77
C LYS A 139 -5.84 17.98 5.05
N ALA A 140 -6.01 17.72 3.76
CA ALA A 140 -4.92 17.25 2.92
C ALA A 140 -3.76 18.27 2.98
N PRO A 141 -2.53 17.83 3.30
CA PRO A 141 -1.37 18.69 3.39
C PRO A 141 -1.00 19.15 1.98
N SER A 142 -0.89 20.47 1.80
CA SER A 142 -0.40 21.07 0.56
C SER A 142 1.13 21.29 0.57
N ALA A 143 1.77 21.01 1.71
CA ALA A 143 3.21 21.17 1.92
C ALA A 143 3.73 20.07 2.86
N PRO A 144 4.98 19.64 2.71
CA PRO A 144 5.59 18.67 3.62
C PRO A 144 5.78 19.27 5.01
N ARG A 145 5.83 18.42 6.05
CA ARG A 145 6.04 18.86 7.43
C ARG A 145 7.50 19.20 7.73
N GLY A 146 8.43 18.63 6.96
CA GLY A 146 9.86 18.76 7.12
C GLY A 146 10.53 19.10 5.79
N THR A 147 11.69 18.53 5.55
CA THR A 147 12.57 18.92 4.44
C THR A 147 12.41 18.07 3.18
N GLY A 148 11.37 17.23 3.10
CA GLY A 148 11.25 16.25 2.02
C GLY A 148 9.81 15.91 1.66
N PHE A 149 9.51 14.62 1.58
CA PHE A 149 8.23 14.07 1.13
C PHE A 149 7.32 13.63 2.29
N ASP A 150 7.48 14.24 3.46
CA ASP A 150 6.77 13.91 4.69
C ASP A 150 5.44 14.68 4.81
N PHE A 151 4.51 14.36 3.91
CA PHE A 151 3.17 14.94 3.88
C PHE A 151 2.24 14.30 4.95
N TYR A 152 2.31 12.97 5.06
CA TYR A 152 1.50 12.16 5.99
C TYR A 152 2.39 11.25 6.85
N SER A 153 1.82 10.19 7.44
CA SER A 153 2.61 9.12 8.05
C SER A 153 3.46 8.42 7.01
N VAL A 154 4.72 8.19 7.33
CA VAL A 154 5.64 7.38 6.51
C VAL A 154 5.50 5.91 6.94
N ILE A 155 5.39 5.02 5.96
CA ILE A 155 5.41 3.57 6.11
C ILE A 155 6.49 2.99 5.19
N LYS A 156 6.94 1.76 5.43
CA LYS A 156 7.84 1.06 4.50
C LYS A 156 7.00 0.28 3.49
N GLN A 157 7.37 0.23 2.22
CA GLN A 157 6.61 -0.54 1.22
C GLN A 157 6.36 -2.01 1.60
N PRO A 158 7.28 -2.75 2.27
CA PRO A 158 6.99 -4.10 2.76
C PRO A 158 5.79 -4.19 3.73
N ASP A 159 5.45 -3.10 4.43
CA ASP A 159 4.33 -3.02 5.38
C ASP A 159 2.97 -3.19 4.67
N ILE A 160 2.91 -2.99 3.34
CA ILE A 160 1.70 -3.18 2.54
C ILE A 160 1.20 -4.63 2.62
N VAL A 161 2.12 -5.60 2.56
CA VAL A 161 1.77 -7.03 2.49
C VAL A 161 1.01 -7.52 3.74
N PRO A 162 1.55 -7.40 4.97
CA PRO A 162 0.83 -7.85 6.17
C PRO A 162 -0.42 -7.01 6.42
N THR A 163 -0.41 -5.73 6.01
CA THR A 163 -1.57 -4.84 6.15
C THR A 163 -2.74 -5.30 5.27
N LEU A 164 -2.50 -5.58 3.99
CA LEU A 164 -3.54 -6.10 3.09
C LEU A 164 -4.02 -7.49 3.52
N ALA A 165 -3.12 -8.35 4.02
CA ALA A 165 -3.50 -9.65 4.56
C ALA A 165 -4.50 -9.50 5.72
N GLY A 166 -4.21 -8.62 6.68
CA GLY A 166 -5.12 -8.36 7.81
C GLY A 166 -6.45 -7.74 7.37
N LEU A 167 -6.44 -6.72 6.50
CA LEU A 167 -7.66 -6.05 6.03
C LEU A 167 -8.58 -6.98 5.22
N LEU A 168 -8.00 -7.90 4.43
CA LEU A 168 -8.76 -8.82 3.58
C LEU A 168 -9.04 -10.18 4.25
N GLY A 169 -8.56 -10.39 5.48
CA GLY A 169 -8.77 -11.63 6.23
C GLY A 169 -7.98 -12.83 5.71
N PHE A 170 -6.85 -12.61 5.03
CA PHE A 170 -5.94 -13.68 4.60
C PHE A 170 -4.79 -13.86 5.60
N ARG A 171 -4.18 -15.04 5.58
CA ARG A 171 -2.92 -15.26 6.30
C ARG A 171 -1.83 -14.39 5.68
N ILE A 172 -0.95 -13.86 6.51
CA ILE A 172 0.23 -13.12 6.04
C ILE A 172 1.06 -14.07 5.17
N PRO A 173 1.38 -13.70 3.92
CA PRO A 173 2.19 -14.53 3.04
C PRO A 173 3.54 -14.89 3.65
N SER A 174 3.96 -16.14 3.47
CA SER A 174 5.28 -16.59 3.88
C SER A 174 6.36 -15.70 3.25
N LYS A 175 7.37 -15.27 4.00
CA LYS A 175 8.43 -14.33 3.59
C LYS A 175 8.07 -12.85 3.67
N SER A 176 6.92 -12.50 4.26
CA SER A 176 6.64 -11.10 4.57
C SER A 176 7.61 -10.58 5.65
N VAL A 177 8.24 -9.44 5.38
CA VAL A 177 9.18 -8.77 6.30
C VAL A 177 8.65 -7.43 6.82
N GLY A 178 7.42 -7.08 6.43
CA GLY A 178 6.80 -5.82 6.81
C GLY A 178 6.06 -5.90 8.15
N LEU A 179 5.59 -4.74 8.58
CA LEU A 179 4.74 -4.57 9.75
C LEU A 179 3.32 -4.20 9.36
N PHE A 180 2.33 -4.72 10.08
CA PHE A 180 0.95 -4.25 9.95
C PHE A 180 0.87 -2.76 10.32
N MET A 181 0.23 -1.93 9.48
CA MET A 181 0.12 -0.49 9.71
C MET A 181 -0.70 -0.16 10.98
N PRO A 182 -0.09 0.41 12.03
CA PRO A 182 -0.74 0.57 13.33
C PRO A 182 -1.90 1.57 13.30
N GLN A 183 -1.91 2.48 12.31
CA GLN A 183 -2.98 3.44 12.10
C GLN A 183 -4.33 2.75 11.78
N LEU A 184 -4.28 1.52 11.25
CA LEU A 184 -5.46 0.75 10.86
C LEU A 184 -5.95 -0.19 11.95
N LEU A 185 -5.19 -0.40 13.05
CA LEU A 185 -5.60 -1.33 14.13
C LEU A 185 -6.92 -0.93 14.80
N SER A 186 -7.25 0.36 14.77
CA SER A 186 -8.52 0.86 15.32
C SER A 186 -9.77 0.42 14.55
N LEU A 187 -9.61 -0.20 13.36
CA LEU A 187 -10.71 -0.85 12.63
C LEU A 187 -11.26 -2.09 13.37
N TRP A 188 -10.44 -2.74 14.19
CA TRP A 188 -10.88 -3.85 15.04
C TRP A 188 -11.34 -3.29 16.37
N GLU A 189 -12.63 -3.40 16.69
CA GLU A 189 -13.17 -2.86 17.94
C GLU A 189 -12.67 -3.64 19.16
N ASP A 190 -12.58 -4.98 19.06
CA ASP A 190 -12.04 -5.84 20.10
C ASP A 190 -10.50 -5.70 20.19
N PRO A 191 -9.95 -5.28 21.35
CA PRO A 191 -8.51 -5.22 21.54
C PRO A 191 -7.80 -6.57 21.31
N SER A 192 -8.49 -7.69 21.56
CA SER A 192 -7.95 -9.04 21.39
C SER A 192 -7.66 -9.36 19.93
N ASP A 193 -8.49 -8.86 19.00
CA ASP A 193 -8.25 -9.01 17.56
C ASP A 193 -7.03 -8.22 17.12
N ARG A 194 -6.83 -7.02 17.68
CA ARG A 194 -5.64 -6.19 17.42
C ARG A 194 -4.37 -6.91 17.86
N VAL A 195 -4.38 -7.47 19.07
CA VAL A 195 -3.27 -8.25 19.61
C VAL A 195 -2.98 -9.45 18.73
N ARG A 196 -4.01 -10.19 18.33
CA ARG A 196 -3.86 -11.34 17.45
C ARG A 196 -3.23 -10.99 16.10
N LEU A 197 -3.65 -9.91 15.45
CA LEU A 197 -3.08 -9.46 14.18
C LEU A 197 -1.59 -9.14 14.28
N VAL A 198 -1.21 -8.37 15.30
CA VAL A 198 0.19 -7.99 15.49
C VAL A 198 1.04 -9.21 15.91
N LEU A 199 0.45 -10.16 16.64
CA LEU A 199 1.12 -11.41 17.01
C LEU A 199 1.34 -12.34 15.82
N GLU A 200 0.33 -12.53 14.96
CA GLU A 200 0.48 -13.28 13.71
C GLU A 200 1.56 -12.66 12.81
N ASN A 201 1.66 -11.33 12.77
CA ASN A 201 2.75 -10.63 12.07
C ASN A 201 4.13 -10.86 12.72
N ALA A 202 4.23 -10.86 14.06
CA ALA A 202 5.46 -11.17 14.78
C ALA A 202 5.97 -12.59 14.50
N HIS A 203 5.06 -13.57 14.49
CA HIS A 203 5.38 -14.95 14.16
C HIS A 203 5.92 -15.10 12.75
N GLU A 204 5.32 -14.39 11.78
CA GLU A 204 5.85 -14.41 10.42
C GLU A 204 7.25 -13.79 10.35
N LEU A 205 7.50 -12.65 11.01
CA LEU A 205 8.84 -12.06 11.07
C LEU A 205 9.88 -13.02 11.65
N LEU A 206 9.52 -13.71 12.75
CA LEU A 206 10.37 -14.71 13.37
C LEU A 206 10.70 -15.86 12.39
N ASN A 207 9.69 -16.36 11.67
CA ASN A 207 9.86 -17.43 10.69
C ASN A 207 10.81 -17.04 9.56
N VAL A 208 10.67 -15.82 9.04
CA VAL A 208 11.48 -15.34 7.90
C VAL A 208 12.93 -15.11 8.30
N ARG A 209 13.16 -14.60 9.51
CA ARG A 209 14.51 -14.29 10.00
C ARG A 209 15.25 -15.50 10.51
N GLY A 210 14.54 -16.58 10.85
CA GLY A 210 15.15 -17.80 11.34
C GLY A 210 15.93 -17.60 12.64
N HIS A 211 15.52 -16.64 13.48
CA HIS A 211 16.17 -16.40 14.76
C HIS A 211 16.15 -17.67 15.61
N HIS A 212 17.32 -18.03 16.17
CA HIS A 212 17.42 -19.11 17.14
C HIS A 212 16.61 -18.79 18.39
N VAL A 213 16.21 -19.83 19.14
CA VAL A 213 15.41 -19.70 20.37
C VAL A 213 16.08 -18.81 21.44
N ASP A 214 17.41 -18.73 21.43
CA ASP A 214 18.19 -17.88 22.36
C ASP A 214 18.34 -16.42 21.88
N HIS A 215 17.78 -16.07 20.71
CA HIS A 215 17.85 -14.71 20.20
C HIS A 215 17.02 -13.75 21.09
N PRO A 216 17.53 -12.54 21.42
CA PRO A 216 16.82 -11.61 22.30
C PRO A 216 15.39 -11.28 21.86
N TYR A 217 15.15 -11.20 20.54
CA TYR A 217 13.81 -11.01 19.99
C TYR A 217 12.88 -12.17 20.33
N HIS A 218 13.33 -13.42 20.16
CA HIS A 218 12.53 -14.62 20.44
C HIS A 218 12.15 -14.70 21.92
N ILE A 219 13.13 -14.51 22.81
CA ILE A 219 12.90 -14.50 24.27
C ILE A 219 11.91 -13.40 24.68
N THR A 220 12.06 -12.20 24.10
CA THR A 220 11.17 -11.08 24.40
C THR A 220 9.75 -11.34 23.90
N LEU A 221 9.61 -11.86 22.68
CA LEU A 221 8.33 -12.22 22.09
C LEU A 221 7.60 -13.27 22.95
N GLN A 222 8.30 -14.32 23.38
CA GLN A 222 7.73 -15.36 24.24
C GLN A 222 7.19 -14.80 25.58
N ARG A 223 7.92 -13.86 26.21
CA ARG A 223 7.46 -13.20 27.43
C ARG A 223 6.19 -12.36 27.21
N ILE A 224 6.09 -11.70 26.05
CA ILE A 224 4.91 -10.90 25.69
C ILE A 224 3.72 -11.84 25.41
N GLU A 225 3.96 -12.97 24.73
CA GLU A 225 2.96 -14.00 24.48
C GLU A 225 2.37 -14.58 25.77
N ASP A 226 3.21 -14.92 26.76
CA ASP A 226 2.72 -15.43 28.05
C ASP A 226 1.75 -14.44 28.72
N ARG A 227 2.00 -13.14 28.58
CA ARG A 227 1.09 -12.09 29.07
C ARG A 227 -0.18 -11.99 28.24
N ILE A 228 -0.08 -12.09 26.91
CA ILE A 228 -1.24 -12.11 26.01
C ILE A 228 -2.13 -13.32 26.29
N VAL A 229 -1.56 -14.48 26.61
CA VAL A 229 -2.32 -15.67 27.00
C VAL A 229 -3.12 -15.41 28.30
N SER A 230 -2.53 -14.67 29.24
CA SER A 230 -3.21 -14.30 30.50
C SER A 230 -4.24 -13.19 30.35
N ASP A 231 -4.01 -12.23 29.45
CA ASP A 231 -4.90 -11.12 29.11
C ASP A 231 -4.79 -10.81 27.61
N PRO A 232 -5.64 -11.42 26.77
CA PRO A 232 -5.63 -11.23 25.32
C PRO A 232 -5.92 -9.80 24.88
N SER A 233 -6.48 -8.98 25.76
CA SER A 233 -6.92 -7.61 25.48
C SER A 233 -5.92 -6.54 25.94
N SER A 234 -4.76 -6.94 26.49
CA SER A 234 -3.79 -6.02 27.08
C SER A 234 -3.22 -5.02 26.06
N THR A 235 -3.59 -3.75 26.21
CA THR A 235 -3.08 -2.66 25.36
C THR A 235 -1.59 -2.38 25.59
N GLU A 236 -1.09 -2.65 26.80
CA GLU A 236 0.32 -2.57 27.14
C GLU A 236 1.10 -3.66 26.40
N ALA A 237 0.60 -4.90 26.39
CA ALA A 237 1.23 -5.99 25.66
C ALA A 237 1.21 -5.74 24.14
N LEU A 238 0.10 -5.22 23.60
CA LEU A 238 0.00 -4.78 22.19
C LEU A 238 1.07 -3.74 21.86
N SER A 239 1.20 -2.72 22.71
CA SER A 239 2.16 -1.64 22.50
C SER A 239 3.60 -2.14 22.54
N GLU A 240 3.94 -3.00 23.52
CA GLU A 240 5.27 -3.61 23.62
C GLU A 240 5.57 -4.53 22.42
N LEU A 241 4.60 -5.37 22.01
CA LEU A 241 4.73 -6.26 20.86
C LEU A 241 5.05 -5.48 19.58
N TYR A 242 4.31 -4.40 19.33
CA TYR A 242 4.54 -3.56 18.16
C TYR A 242 5.92 -2.89 18.19
N GLN A 243 6.37 -2.40 19.36
CA GLN A 243 7.70 -1.80 19.51
C GLN A 243 8.82 -2.82 19.28
N VAL A 244 8.67 -4.03 19.81
CA VAL A 244 9.66 -5.11 19.63
C VAL A 244 9.77 -5.51 18.15
N ASN A 245 8.65 -5.63 17.44
CA ASN A 245 8.66 -5.87 15.99
C ASN A 245 9.30 -4.72 15.22
N LEU A 246 9.02 -3.47 15.60
CA LEU A 246 9.60 -2.29 14.96
C LEU A 246 11.14 -2.26 15.06
N LEU A 247 11.67 -2.59 16.24
CA LEU A 247 13.11 -2.68 16.49
C LEU A 247 13.75 -3.83 15.71
N ASP A 248 13.06 -4.96 15.59
CA ASP A 248 13.57 -6.10 14.84
C ASP A 248 13.68 -5.77 13.34
N VAL A 249 12.64 -5.16 12.74
CA VAL A 249 12.63 -4.74 11.33
C VAL A 249 13.66 -3.64 11.01
N HIS A 250 14.26 -3.00 12.01
CA HIS A 250 15.34 -2.03 11.86
C HIS A 250 16.68 -2.59 12.37
N TYR A 251 17.35 -3.49 11.63
CA TYR A 251 18.83 -3.65 11.55
C TYR A 251 19.20 -4.87 10.66
N PRO A 252 20.31 -4.86 9.91
CA PRO A 252 21.22 -3.75 9.62
C PRO A 252 20.92 -3.07 8.28
N SER A 253 20.98 -1.74 8.31
CA SER A 253 21.46 -0.95 7.18
C SER A 253 22.90 -1.36 6.88
N ASP A 254 23.10 -1.96 5.70
CA ASP A 254 24.43 -2.08 5.07
C ASP A 254 24.91 -0.71 4.57
#